data_AF-A0A1V4Z8X5-F1
#
_entry.id   AF-A0A1V4Z8X5-F1
#
_cell.length_a   1.000
_cell.length_b   1.000
_cell.length_c   1.000
_cell.angle_alpha   90.00
_cell.angle_beta   90.00
_cell.angle_gamma   90.00
#
_symmetry.space_group_name_H-M   'P 1'
#
loop_
_entity.id
_entity.type
_entity.pdbx_description
1 polymer ?
#
loop_
_entity_poly.entity_id
_entity_poly.type
_entity_poly.pdbx_seq_one_letter_code
_entity_poly.pdbx_strand_id
1 'polypeptide(L)'
;MEKLVHIKKGKTKRKVYFLTPPGEERARKVRQFAESEGIDVQTFLDIKKCKGPELWKSLSDEHKGVLAQACVFRRPFRRDALPETTVSLLPVSPEGMVDMPLELRAYVPTQVSPVLLKQYHSMAADYWLPLGHYRERLYHLMKAGRKREAEMLLASKGVASMGTPDRDLLDIVMAVSTDHERYRGRVLYAQAETARRTGNLELALMKAKELCSSASDKERHDGLIVEALVLREKGDNDGSVERLRRAAEMADGGGIELQCELSETLMRAGRHAEAKELLERLLTQGGGDGDQLERIFFQLGSVSLCCGDAEGAVRYFSKSRGAARNKENGELYLRLSDAYGLMGMTEKAEEYAVRAKKVRTPNVSM
;
A
#
# COMPACT_ATOMS: atom_id res chain seq x y z
N MET A 1 -27.65 51.42 2.20
CA MET A 1 -27.83 51.43 0.73
C MET A 1 -27.54 50.04 0.20
N GLU A 2 -28.51 49.44 -0.48
CA GLU A 2 -28.36 48.14 -1.15
C GLU A 2 -27.68 48.36 -2.50
N LYS A 3 -26.50 47.76 -2.74
CA LYS A 3 -25.85 47.76 -4.06
C LYS A 3 -25.65 46.32 -4.52
N LEU A 4 -26.02 46.06 -5.77
CA LEU A 4 -25.75 44.80 -6.45
C LEU A 4 -24.38 44.90 -7.12
N VAL A 5 -23.43 44.06 -6.70
CA VAL A 5 -22.09 44.03 -7.29
C VAL A 5 -21.94 42.76 -8.13
N HIS A 6 -21.40 42.91 -9.34
CA HIS A 6 -21.18 41.80 -10.25
C HIS A 6 -19.84 41.13 -9.94
N ILE A 7 -19.84 39.83 -9.64
CA ILE A 7 -18.60 39.07 -9.44
C ILE A 7 -18.00 38.79 -10.81
N LYS A 8 -16.73 39.15 -11.01
CA LYS A 8 -16.00 38.91 -12.25
C LYS A 8 -16.07 37.41 -12.59
N LYS A 9 -16.70 37.05 -13.72
CA LYS A 9 -16.97 35.69 -14.24
C LYS A 9 -18.12 34.88 -13.60
N GLY A 10 -18.98 35.47 -12.76
CA GLY A 10 -20.15 34.79 -12.19
C GLY A 10 -21.47 35.11 -12.92
N LYS A 11 -22.34 34.11 -13.14
CA LYS A 11 -23.67 34.30 -13.76
C LYS A 11 -24.72 34.98 -12.84
N THR A 12 -24.41 35.15 -11.55
CA THR A 12 -25.34 35.69 -10.54
C THR A 12 -24.81 36.97 -9.91
N LYS A 13 -25.67 37.99 -9.78
CA LYS A 13 -25.40 39.20 -9.00
C LYS A 13 -25.67 38.90 -7.53
N ARG A 14 -24.76 39.28 -6.62
CA ARG A 14 -24.97 39.15 -5.17
C ARG A 14 -25.27 40.52 -4.56
N LYS A 15 -26.14 40.53 -3.56
CA LYS A 15 -26.38 41.70 -2.71
C LYS A 15 -25.15 41.90 -1.82
N VAL A 16 -24.61 43.11 -1.81
CA VAL A 16 -23.51 43.49 -0.92
C VAL A 16 -24.03 44.59 -0.01
N TYR A 17 -23.77 44.41 1.28
CA TYR A 17 -24.16 45.35 2.32
C TYR A 17 -22.92 46.11 2.77
N PHE A 18 -23.01 47.44 2.79
CA PHE A 18 -22.01 48.30 3.39
C PHE A 18 -22.40 48.56 4.84
N LEU A 19 -21.41 48.62 5.73
CA LEU A 19 -21.64 49.13 7.07
C LEU A 19 -22.08 50.59 6.97
N THR A 20 -23.08 50.97 7.76
CA THR A 20 -23.43 52.38 7.96
C THR A 20 -22.37 53.03 8.87
N PRO A 21 -22.26 54.37 8.91
CA PRO A 21 -21.30 55.02 9.82
C PRO A 21 -21.44 54.56 11.30
N PRO A 22 -22.65 54.35 11.86
CA PRO A 22 -22.80 53.72 13.18
C PRO A 22 -22.31 52.27 13.24
N GLY A 23 -22.45 51.52 12.14
CA GLY A 23 -21.96 50.15 12.02
C GLY A 23 -20.43 50.06 11.95
N GLU A 24 -19.79 51.00 11.25
CA GLU A 24 -18.33 51.14 11.22
C GLU A 24 -17.77 51.46 12.61
N GLU A 25 -18.40 52.40 13.32
CA GLU A 25 -18.02 52.75 14.68
C GLU A 25 -18.18 51.57 15.65
N ARG A 26 -19.26 50.79 15.50
CA ARG A 26 -19.46 49.58 16.29
C ARG A 26 -18.41 48.51 15.98
N ALA A 27 -18.09 48.29 14.70
CA ALA A 27 -17.05 47.36 14.29
C ALA A 27 -15.67 47.77 14.82
N ARG A 28 -15.36 49.08 14.81
CA ARG A 28 -14.14 49.64 15.39
C ARG A 28 -14.03 49.37 16.89
N LYS A 29 -15.12 49.58 17.64
CA LYS A 29 -15.16 49.27 19.09
C LYS A 29 -14.98 47.79 19.39
N VAL A 30 -15.62 46.92 18.61
CA VAL A 30 -15.45 45.46 18.75
C VAL A 30 -14.01 45.04 18.45
N ARG A 31 -13.38 45.61 17.43
CA ARG A 31 -11.96 45.34 17.11
C ARG A 31 -11.04 45.85 18.23
N GLN A 32 -11.25 47.07 18.73
CA GLN A 32 -10.45 47.61 19.84
C GLN A 32 -10.58 46.78 21.11
N PHE A 33 -11.80 46.31 21.42
CA PHE A 33 -12.03 45.41 22.56
C PHE A 33 -11.30 44.07 22.38
N ALA A 34 -11.40 43.48 21.19
CA ALA A 34 -10.70 42.24 20.91
C ALA A 34 -9.17 42.43 21.01
N GLU A 35 -8.61 43.50 20.44
CA GLU A 35 -7.18 43.84 20.57
C GLU A 35 -6.76 44.06 22.04
N SER A 36 -7.58 44.73 22.87
CA SER A 36 -7.27 44.96 24.29
C SER A 36 -7.31 43.68 25.13
N GLU A 37 -8.14 42.73 24.74
CA GLU A 37 -8.24 41.40 25.37
C GLU A 37 -7.26 40.39 24.77
N GLY A 38 -6.38 40.81 23.84
CA GLY A 38 -5.44 39.94 23.15
C GLY A 38 -6.09 38.95 22.17
N ILE A 39 -7.35 39.19 21.79
CA ILE A 39 -8.11 38.41 20.81
C ILE A 39 -7.74 38.90 19.40
N ASP A 40 -7.00 38.09 18.65
CA ASP A 40 -6.63 38.40 17.26
C ASP A 40 -7.85 38.37 16.33
N VAL A 41 -8.11 39.50 15.65
CA VAL A 41 -9.27 39.73 14.76
C VAL A 41 -8.90 39.55 13.28
N GLN A 42 -7.80 38.87 12.98
CA GLN A 42 -7.45 38.54 11.60
C GLN A 42 -8.56 37.75 10.90
N THR A 43 -8.73 38.04 9.61
CA THR A 43 -9.71 37.36 8.77
C THR A 43 -9.38 35.89 8.78
N PHE A 44 -10.30 35.04 9.26
CA PHE A 44 -10.17 33.58 9.12
C PHE A 44 -9.94 33.28 7.64
N LEU A 45 -8.69 33.05 7.28
CA LEU A 45 -8.29 32.62 5.94
C LEU A 45 -8.80 31.20 5.83
N ASP A 46 -9.95 31.04 5.18
CA ASP A 46 -10.43 29.72 4.79
C ASP A 46 -9.37 29.13 3.85
N ILE A 47 -8.48 28.31 4.40
CA ILE A 47 -7.37 27.67 3.70
C ILE A 47 -7.87 26.91 2.47
N LYS A 48 -9.12 26.42 2.50
CA LYS A 48 -9.72 25.71 1.36
C LYS A 48 -10.04 26.64 0.18
N LYS A 49 -10.08 27.96 0.39
CA LYS A 49 -10.41 28.97 -0.62
C LYS A 49 -9.22 29.84 -1.04
N CYS A 50 -8.11 29.79 -0.30
CA CYS A 50 -6.95 30.65 -0.56
C CYS A 50 -6.02 30.04 -1.60
N LYS A 51 -5.52 30.87 -2.53
CA LYS A 51 -4.47 30.45 -3.47
C LYS A 51 -3.12 30.42 -2.75
N GLY A 52 -2.34 29.35 -2.94
CA GLY A 52 -1.06 29.14 -2.26
C GLY A 52 -0.14 30.37 -2.18
N PRO A 53 0.12 31.10 -3.27
CA PRO A 53 0.98 32.29 -3.23
C PRO A 53 0.45 33.46 -2.41
N GLU A 54 -0.87 33.69 -2.45
CA GLU A 54 -1.51 34.79 -1.72
C GLU A 54 -1.49 34.50 -0.22
N LEU A 55 -1.86 33.26 0.16
CA LEU A 55 -1.79 32.78 1.53
C LEU A 55 -0.36 32.84 2.07
N TRP A 56 0.61 32.29 1.34
CA TRP A 56 2.00 32.22 1.80
C TRP A 56 2.61 33.60 2.11
N LYS A 57 2.26 34.62 1.32
CA LYS A 57 2.76 35.99 1.49
C LYS A 57 2.15 36.70 2.71
N SER A 58 0.92 36.34 3.11
CA SER A 58 0.24 37.00 4.23
C SER A 58 0.61 36.42 5.60
N LEU A 59 1.26 35.25 5.65
CA LEU A 59 1.59 34.59 6.90
C LEU A 59 2.87 35.13 7.53
N SER A 60 2.90 35.17 8.88
CA SER A 60 4.14 35.36 9.63
C SER A 60 5.05 34.13 9.48
N ASP A 61 6.34 34.27 9.82
CA ASP A 61 7.30 33.19 9.63
C ASP A 61 7.01 31.96 10.51
N GLU A 62 6.46 32.16 11.71
CA GLU A 62 5.95 31.10 12.58
C GLU A 62 4.86 30.28 11.87
N HIS A 63 3.85 30.96 11.33
CA HIS A 63 2.73 30.33 10.62
C HIS A 63 3.16 29.67 9.31
N LYS A 64 4.13 30.26 8.59
CA LYS A 64 4.73 29.62 7.41
C LYS A 64 5.42 28.31 7.77
N GLY A 65 6.13 28.26 8.89
CA GLY A 65 6.76 27.05 9.39
C GLY A 65 5.76 25.92 9.64
N VAL A 66 4.68 26.22 10.38
CA VAL A 66 3.62 25.23 10.67
C VAL A 66 2.87 24.80 9.41
N LEU A 67 2.54 25.74 8.51
CA LEU A 67 1.89 25.41 7.24
C LEU A 67 2.79 24.52 6.37
N ALA A 68 4.09 24.80 6.32
CA ALA A 68 5.05 24.02 5.57
C ALA A 68 5.23 22.60 6.12
N GLN A 69 5.30 22.45 7.44
CA GLN A 69 5.29 21.14 8.10
C GLN A 69 4.00 20.37 7.82
N ALA A 70 2.84 21.02 7.88
CA ALA A 70 1.57 20.39 7.53
C ALA A 70 1.54 19.92 6.07
N CYS A 71 2.08 20.73 5.15
CA CYS A 71 2.03 20.45 3.71
C CYS A 71 2.93 19.29 3.25
N VAL A 72 3.88 18.81 4.07
CA VAL A 72 4.66 17.61 3.69
C VAL A 72 3.88 16.32 3.87
N PHE A 73 2.87 16.28 4.76
CA PHE A 73 2.06 15.09 5.00
C PHE A 73 1.21 14.73 3.78
N ARG A 74 1.26 13.46 3.35
CA ARG A 74 0.48 12.97 2.21
C ARG A 74 -0.90 12.42 2.59
N ARG A 75 -1.09 12.11 3.87
CA ARG A 75 -2.32 11.58 4.46
C ARG A 75 -2.76 12.45 5.64
N PRO A 76 -4.05 12.38 6.03
CA PRO A 76 -4.52 13.06 7.23
C PRO A 76 -3.70 12.67 8.46
N PHE A 77 -3.39 13.65 9.30
CA PHE A 77 -2.57 13.48 10.51
C PHE A 77 -3.17 14.26 11.68
N ARG A 78 -2.82 13.92 12.92
CA ARG A 78 -3.34 14.63 14.11
C ARG A 78 -2.70 16.01 14.25
N ARG A 79 -3.48 17.03 14.60
CA ARG A 79 -2.98 18.42 14.78
C ARG A 79 -1.84 18.52 15.82
N ASP A 80 -1.86 17.65 16.83
CA ASP A 80 -0.84 17.57 17.89
C ASP A 80 0.56 17.18 17.40
N ALA A 81 0.69 16.71 16.15
CA ALA A 81 1.98 16.43 15.52
C ALA A 81 2.79 17.70 15.18
N LEU A 82 2.16 18.88 15.23
CA LEU A 82 2.75 20.16 14.86
C LEU A 82 2.80 21.10 16.07
N PRO A 83 3.75 22.06 16.09
CA PRO A 83 3.82 23.08 17.13
C PRO A 83 2.47 23.78 17.36
N GLU A 84 2.15 24.07 18.63
CA GLU A 84 1.01 24.92 18.94
C GLU A 84 1.26 26.34 18.45
N THR A 85 0.22 26.97 17.94
CA THR A 85 0.24 28.35 17.45
C THR A 85 -0.88 29.12 18.15
N THR A 86 -0.66 30.41 18.37
CA THR A 86 -1.66 31.30 18.98
C THR A 86 -2.98 31.34 18.20
N VAL A 87 -2.90 31.14 16.87
CA VAL A 87 -4.07 31.07 15.98
C VAL A 87 -4.10 29.72 15.26
N SER A 88 -5.27 29.10 15.21
CA SER A 88 -5.47 27.86 14.45
C SER A 88 -5.58 28.18 12.96
N LEU A 89 -4.47 28.03 12.25
CA LEU A 89 -4.39 28.20 10.80
C LEU A 89 -4.95 26.99 10.04
N LEU A 90 -4.81 25.78 10.58
CA LEU A 90 -5.00 24.54 9.83
C LEU A 90 -6.48 24.09 9.75
N PRO A 91 -6.89 23.42 8.65
CA PRO A 91 -8.22 22.83 8.55
C PRO A 91 -8.31 21.57 9.43
N VAL A 92 -8.68 21.74 10.70
CA VAL A 92 -8.84 20.64 11.67
C VAL A 92 -10.28 20.11 11.64
N SER A 93 -10.44 18.79 11.55
CA SER A 93 -11.74 18.10 11.68
C SER A 93 -12.19 18.02 13.15
N PRO A 94 -13.46 17.69 13.43
CA PRO A 94 -13.93 17.46 14.81
C PRO A 94 -13.13 16.39 15.57
N GLU A 95 -12.56 15.42 14.84
CA GLU A 95 -11.72 14.34 15.39
C GLU A 95 -10.26 14.78 15.62
N GLY A 96 -9.93 16.06 15.37
CA GLY A 96 -8.58 16.60 15.56
C GLY A 96 -7.61 16.31 14.40
N MET A 97 -8.13 15.89 13.24
CA MET A 97 -7.32 15.54 12.07
C MET A 97 -7.13 16.74 11.14
N VAL A 98 -5.92 16.90 10.62
CA VAL A 98 -5.57 17.87 9.59
C VAL A 98 -5.43 17.15 8.27
N ASP A 99 -6.12 17.65 7.24
CA ASP A 99 -5.94 17.23 5.85
C ASP A 99 -5.71 18.46 4.96
N MET A 100 -4.53 18.51 4.33
CA MET A 100 -4.09 19.69 3.59
C MET A 100 -4.53 19.63 2.11
N PRO A 101 -5.13 20.70 1.57
CA PRO A 101 -5.47 20.79 0.16
C PRO A 101 -4.29 20.46 -0.76
N LEU A 102 -4.57 19.73 -1.84
CA LEU A 102 -3.55 19.24 -2.78
C LEU A 102 -2.75 20.40 -3.39
N GLU A 103 -3.40 21.51 -3.70
CA GLU A 103 -2.79 22.70 -4.28
C GLU A 103 -1.74 23.31 -3.34
N LEU A 104 -2.01 23.30 -2.03
CA LEU A 104 -1.06 23.79 -1.03
C LEU A 104 0.09 22.81 -0.82
N ARG A 105 -0.20 21.51 -0.79
CA ARG A 105 0.84 20.46 -0.73
C ARG A 105 1.78 20.49 -1.93
N ALA A 106 1.28 20.90 -3.11
CA ALA A 106 2.11 21.08 -4.29
C ALA A 106 2.93 22.38 -4.25
N TYR A 107 2.33 23.49 -3.79
CA TYR A 107 2.96 24.81 -3.82
C TYR A 107 3.92 25.05 -2.65
N VAL A 108 3.49 24.85 -1.42
CA VAL A 108 4.22 25.29 -0.21
C VAL A 108 5.62 24.68 -0.12
N PRO A 109 5.85 23.37 -0.38
CA PRO A 109 7.21 22.80 -0.37
C PRO A 109 8.19 23.49 -1.33
N THR A 110 7.71 24.11 -2.43
CA THR A 110 8.56 24.84 -3.38
C THR A 110 9.06 26.18 -2.83
N GLN A 111 8.45 26.68 -1.76
CA GLN A 111 8.81 27.95 -1.12
C GLN A 111 9.77 27.76 0.06
N VAL A 112 10.03 26.50 0.44
CA VAL A 112 10.85 26.13 1.59
C VAL A 112 12.25 25.77 1.11
N SER A 113 13.28 26.16 1.86
CA SER A 113 14.65 25.78 1.52
C SER A 113 14.82 24.24 1.55
N PRO A 114 15.67 23.66 0.69
CA PRO A 114 15.86 22.21 0.67
C PRO A 114 16.31 21.60 2.00
N VAL A 115 17.08 22.35 2.80
CA VAL A 115 17.54 21.92 4.13
C VAL A 115 16.37 21.79 5.09
N LEU A 116 15.51 22.81 5.16
CA LEU A 116 14.37 22.84 6.06
C LEU A 116 13.29 21.84 5.61
N LEU A 117 13.10 21.67 4.31
CA LEU A 117 12.18 20.67 3.76
C LEU A 117 12.59 19.24 4.16
N LYS A 118 13.88 18.93 4.17
CA LYS A 118 14.39 17.64 4.69
C LYS A 118 14.06 17.44 6.16
N GLN A 119 14.19 18.49 6.98
CA GLN A 119 13.83 18.43 8.41
C GLN A 119 12.33 18.16 8.60
N TYR A 120 11.47 18.80 7.81
CA TYR A 120 10.02 18.55 7.86
C TYR A 120 9.67 17.13 7.44
N HIS A 121 10.30 16.60 6.39
CA HIS A 121 10.15 15.18 6.05
C HIS A 121 10.69 14.25 7.16
N SER A 122 11.77 14.62 7.84
CA SER A 122 12.29 13.84 8.97
C SER A 122 11.27 13.76 10.11
N MET A 123 10.70 14.88 10.51
CA MET A 123 9.64 14.96 11.52
C MET A 123 8.43 14.09 11.13
N ALA A 124 7.97 14.19 9.88
CA ALA A 124 6.86 13.39 9.40
C ALA A 124 7.18 11.88 9.38
N ALA A 125 8.43 11.48 9.08
CA ALA A 125 8.85 10.09 9.18
C ALA A 125 8.74 9.54 10.61
N ASP A 126 9.10 10.35 11.61
CA ASP A 126 9.03 9.98 13.02
C ASP A 126 7.57 9.92 13.52
N TYR A 127 6.70 10.78 13.00
CA TYR A 127 5.25 10.70 13.27
C TYR A 127 4.64 9.36 12.82
N TRP A 128 5.00 8.87 11.64
CA TRP A 128 4.42 7.63 11.09
C TRP A 128 4.98 6.34 11.72
N LEU A 129 6.11 6.42 12.45
CA LEU A 129 6.75 5.27 13.10
C LEU A 129 5.82 4.53 14.08
N PRO A 130 5.26 5.18 15.12
CA PRO A 130 4.41 4.48 16.09
C PRO A 130 3.07 4.04 15.50
N LEU A 131 2.60 4.67 14.41
CA LEU A 131 1.32 4.37 13.77
C LEU A 131 1.38 3.18 12.79
N GLY A 132 2.58 2.64 12.52
CA GLY A 132 2.74 1.49 11.62
C GLY A 132 2.49 1.80 10.14
N HIS A 133 2.40 3.08 9.75
CA HIS A 133 2.23 3.50 8.36
C HIS A 133 3.56 3.45 7.59
N TYR A 134 4.06 2.25 7.33
CA TYR A 134 5.41 2.02 6.80
C TYR A 134 5.65 2.65 5.42
N ARG A 135 4.65 2.67 4.52
CA ARG A 135 4.76 3.33 3.20
C ARG A 135 4.98 4.84 3.33
N GLU A 136 4.20 5.50 4.18
CA GLU A 136 4.37 6.94 4.41
C GLU A 136 5.71 7.22 5.08
N ARG A 137 6.07 6.44 6.10
CA ARG A 137 7.37 6.56 6.75
C ARG A 137 8.51 6.41 5.75
N LEU A 138 8.48 5.40 4.88
CA LEU A 138 9.52 5.16 3.88
C LEU A 138 9.64 6.35 2.90
N TYR A 139 8.52 6.86 2.38
CA TYR A 139 8.50 8.07 1.54
C TYR A 139 9.21 9.24 2.23
N HIS A 140 8.84 9.50 3.50
CA HIS A 140 9.37 10.62 4.27
C HIS A 140 10.87 10.43 4.61
N LEU A 141 11.31 9.22 4.96
CA LEU A 141 12.74 8.92 5.18
C LEU A 141 13.57 9.21 3.92
N MET A 142 13.06 8.80 2.74
CA MET A 142 13.73 9.07 1.47
C MET A 142 13.82 10.56 1.15
N LYS A 143 12.72 11.31 1.34
CA LYS A 143 12.71 12.77 1.13
C LYS A 143 13.56 13.52 2.14
N ALA A 144 13.70 13.03 3.36
CA ALA A 144 14.58 13.57 4.39
C ALA A 144 16.07 13.26 4.13
N GLY A 145 16.39 12.30 3.26
CA GLY A 145 17.75 11.82 3.04
C GLY A 145 18.24 10.84 4.12
N ARG A 146 17.34 10.30 4.95
CA ARG A 146 17.62 9.28 5.98
C ARG A 146 17.74 7.89 5.34
N LYS A 147 18.66 7.74 4.37
CA LYS A 147 18.78 6.56 3.49
C LYS A 147 18.96 5.26 4.26
N ARG A 148 19.83 5.24 5.27
CA ARG A 148 20.11 4.04 6.08
C ARG A 148 18.87 3.53 6.81
N GLU A 149 18.05 4.43 7.33
CA GLU A 149 16.80 4.04 8.00
C GLU A 149 15.75 3.56 6.99
N ALA A 150 15.71 4.15 5.79
CA ALA A 150 14.85 3.68 4.71
C ALA A 150 15.23 2.25 4.27
N GLU A 151 16.52 1.98 4.06
CA GLU A 151 17.05 0.64 3.76
C GLU A 151 16.69 -0.36 4.86
N MET A 152 16.94 -0.01 6.13
CA MET A 152 16.59 -0.84 7.28
C MET A 152 15.09 -1.12 7.38
N LEU A 153 14.25 -0.10 7.17
CA LEU A 153 12.81 -0.24 7.21
C LEU A 153 12.33 -1.20 6.11
N LEU A 154 12.77 -0.98 4.88
CA LEU A 154 12.38 -1.81 3.75
C LEU A 154 12.87 -3.26 3.91
N ALA A 155 14.12 -3.44 4.34
CA ALA A 155 14.71 -4.77 4.54
C ALA A 155 14.13 -5.54 5.74
N SER A 156 13.51 -4.86 6.72
CA SER A 156 12.93 -5.51 7.90
C SER A 156 11.43 -5.77 7.79
N LYS A 157 10.67 -4.85 7.18
CA LYS A 157 9.21 -4.97 7.05
C LYS A 157 8.76 -5.62 5.73
N GLY A 158 9.61 -5.57 4.71
CA GLY A 158 9.29 -6.08 3.37
C GLY A 158 8.16 -5.32 2.68
N VAL A 159 7.91 -5.66 1.42
CA VAL A 159 6.92 -4.96 0.56
C VAL A 159 5.48 -5.24 1.00
N ALA A 160 5.19 -6.45 1.49
CA ALA A 160 3.83 -6.83 1.91
C ALA A 160 3.26 -5.90 3.01
N SER A 161 4.13 -5.39 3.88
CA SER A 161 3.74 -4.45 4.94
C SER A 161 3.54 -3.01 4.45
N MET A 162 3.83 -2.71 3.19
CA MET A 162 3.75 -1.36 2.60
C MET A 162 2.39 -1.09 1.92
N GLY A 163 1.46 -2.06 1.95
CA GLY A 163 0.13 -1.96 1.37
C GLY A 163 0.08 -2.39 -0.11
N THR A 164 -0.93 -1.89 -0.83
CA THR A 164 -1.17 -2.28 -2.22
C THR A 164 0.01 -1.87 -3.12
N PRO A 165 0.53 -2.80 -3.96
CA PRO A 165 1.51 -2.47 -4.97
C PRO A 165 0.89 -1.58 -6.04
N ASP A 166 1.40 -0.36 -6.16
CA ASP A 166 1.00 0.62 -7.17
C ASP A 166 2.24 1.42 -7.62
N ARG A 167 2.04 2.32 -8.59
CA ARG A 167 3.13 3.14 -9.13
C ARG A 167 3.83 4.01 -8.09
N ASP A 168 3.10 4.54 -7.10
CA ASP A 168 3.70 5.38 -6.06
C ASP A 168 4.58 4.53 -5.13
N LEU A 169 4.16 3.32 -4.75
CA LEU A 169 5.01 2.42 -3.99
C LEU A 169 6.25 2.00 -4.79
N LEU A 170 6.10 1.72 -6.09
CA LEU A 170 7.24 1.42 -6.97
C LEU A 170 8.27 2.55 -6.96
N ASP A 171 7.83 3.79 -7.17
CA ASP A 171 8.70 4.97 -7.20
C ASP A 171 9.44 5.15 -5.85
N ILE A 172 8.75 4.93 -4.72
CA ILE A 172 9.36 5.01 -3.38
C ILE A 172 10.43 3.94 -3.18
N VAL A 173 10.10 2.68 -3.49
CA VAL A 173 10.99 1.52 -3.25
C VAL A 173 12.21 1.56 -4.17
N MET A 174 12.05 1.99 -5.42
CA MET A 174 13.16 2.13 -6.37
C MET A 174 14.12 3.26 -6.02
N ALA A 175 13.67 4.27 -5.27
CA ALA A 175 14.54 5.34 -4.79
C ALA A 175 15.48 4.90 -3.65
N VAL A 176 15.17 3.79 -2.95
CA VAL A 176 15.99 3.28 -1.85
C VAL A 176 17.31 2.74 -2.40
N SER A 177 18.43 3.18 -1.82
CA SER A 177 19.76 2.74 -2.22
C SER A 177 20.03 1.29 -1.86
N THR A 178 20.96 0.67 -2.58
CA THR A 178 21.43 -0.70 -2.35
C THR A 178 22.91 -0.72 -1.97
N ASP A 179 23.40 0.38 -1.40
CA ASP A 179 24.82 0.64 -1.15
C ASP A 179 25.32 -0.16 0.07
N HIS A 180 24.45 -0.42 1.04
CA HIS A 180 24.81 -1.11 2.27
C HIS A 180 24.66 -2.64 2.12
N GLU A 181 25.79 -3.36 2.08
CA GLU A 181 25.85 -4.81 1.86
C GLU A 181 24.88 -5.62 2.74
N ARG A 182 24.82 -5.31 4.04
CA ARG A 182 23.91 -5.98 5.00
C ARG A 182 22.43 -6.00 4.61
N TYR A 183 21.95 -4.97 3.92
CA TYR A 183 20.54 -4.83 3.55
C TYR A 183 20.29 -4.99 2.06
N ARG A 184 21.36 -4.92 1.25
CA ARG A 184 21.34 -4.94 -0.20
C ARG A 184 20.39 -5.99 -0.79
N GLY A 185 20.60 -7.28 -0.49
CA GLY A 185 19.77 -8.35 -1.03
C GLY A 185 18.27 -8.20 -0.74
N ARG A 186 17.92 -7.84 0.50
CA ARG A 186 16.52 -7.66 0.90
C ARG A 186 15.88 -6.43 0.27
N VAL A 187 16.64 -5.35 0.09
CA VAL A 187 16.18 -4.16 -0.64
C VAL A 187 15.99 -4.49 -2.12
N LEU A 188 16.94 -5.17 -2.76
CA LEU A 188 16.82 -5.61 -4.14
C LEU A 188 15.63 -6.55 -4.37
N TYR A 189 15.42 -7.51 -3.46
CA TYR A 189 14.26 -8.40 -3.51
C TYR A 189 12.96 -7.60 -3.42
N ALA A 190 12.88 -6.65 -2.49
CA ALA A 190 11.74 -5.76 -2.36
C ALA A 190 11.51 -4.91 -3.63
N GLN A 191 12.57 -4.42 -4.25
CA GLN A 191 12.50 -3.71 -5.53
C GLN A 191 11.95 -4.62 -6.64
N ALA A 192 12.53 -5.81 -6.82
CA ALA A 192 12.13 -6.75 -7.85
C ALA A 192 10.66 -7.20 -7.69
N GLU A 193 10.25 -7.52 -6.46
CA GLU A 193 8.89 -7.94 -6.16
C GLU A 193 7.86 -6.81 -6.32
N THR A 194 8.21 -5.57 -5.95
CA THR A 194 7.33 -4.41 -6.18
C THR A 194 7.17 -4.15 -7.68
N ALA A 195 8.26 -4.24 -8.46
CA ALA A 195 8.21 -4.10 -9.92
C ALA A 195 7.33 -5.20 -10.55
N ARG A 196 7.48 -6.45 -10.12
CA ARG A 196 6.65 -7.57 -10.61
C ARG A 196 5.16 -7.33 -10.33
N ARG A 197 4.82 -7.04 -9.06
CA ARG A 197 3.42 -6.82 -8.66
C ARG A 197 2.75 -5.60 -9.27
N THR A 198 3.54 -4.65 -9.78
CA THR A 198 3.04 -3.48 -10.53
C THR A 198 2.99 -3.72 -12.04
N GLY A 199 3.34 -4.93 -12.50
CA GLY A 199 3.34 -5.32 -13.92
C GLY A 199 4.57 -4.85 -14.70
N ASN A 200 5.57 -4.26 -14.06
CA ASN A 200 6.82 -3.85 -14.71
C ASN A 200 7.81 -5.03 -14.73
N LEU A 201 7.52 -6.00 -15.60
CA LEU A 201 8.23 -7.28 -15.65
C LEU A 201 9.69 -7.13 -16.10
N GLU A 202 9.99 -6.16 -16.96
CA GLU A 202 11.34 -5.85 -17.42
C GLU A 202 12.22 -5.37 -16.26
N LEU A 203 11.72 -4.44 -15.45
CA LEU A 203 12.44 -3.94 -14.27
C LEU A 203 12.57 -5.03 -13.20
N ALA A 204 11.53 -5.84 -12.99
CA ALA A 204 11.58 -6.97 -12.08
C ALA A 204 12.67 -7.96 -12.48
N LEU A 205 12.75 -8.31 -13.76
CA LEU A 205 13.77 -9.21 -14.31
C LEU A 205 15.18 -8.63 -14.17
N MET A 206 15.35 -7.32 -14.41
CA MET A 206 16.64 -6.64 -14.22
C MET A 206 17.12 -6.79 -12.78
N LYS A 207 16.23 -6.53 -11.80
CA LYS A 207 16.56 -6.63 -10.38
C LYS A 207 16.77 -8.07 -9.90
N ALA A 208 16.02 -9.02 -10.43
CA ALA A 208 16.23 -10.44 -10.18
C ALA A 208 17.60 -10.93 -10.69
N LYS A 209 18.02 -10.50 -11.89
CA LYS A 209 19.37 -10.82 -12.43
C LYS A 209 20.50 -10.21 -11.61
N GLU A 210 20.27 -9.02 -11.05
CA GLU A 210 21.21 -8.37 -10.13
C GLU A 210 21.41 -9.22 -8.86
N LEU A 211 20.33 -9.77 -8.30
CA LEU A 211 20.37 -10.73 -7.19
C LEU A 211 21.07 -12.04 -7.57
N CYS A 212 20.75 -12.63 -8.73
CA CYS A 212 21.37 -13.87 -9.19
C CYS A 212 22.89 -13.78 -9.42
N SER A 213 23.38 -12.56 -9.67
CA SER A 213 24.81 -12.30 -9.89
C SER A 213 25.58 -12.03 -8.58
N SER A 214 24.90 -12.08 -7.43
CA SER A 214 25.51 -11.86 -6.12
C SER A 214 26.40 -13.03 -5.68
N ALA A 215 27.45 -12.72 -4.92
CA ALA A 215 28.26 -13.73 -4.24
C ALA A 215 27.51 -14.43 -3.09
N SER A 216 26.42 -13.84 -2.58
CA SER A 216 25.61 -14.43 -1.52
C SER A 216 24.63 -15.48 -2.06
N ASP A 217 24.74 -16.72 -1.56
CA ASP A 217 23.84 -17.82 -1.90
C ASP A 217 22.38 -17.47 -1.65
N LYS A 218 22.10 -16.78 -0.53
CA LYS A 218 20.75 -16.32 -0.19
C LYS A 218 20.21 -15.32 -1.21
N GLU A 219 21.03 -14.34 -1.62
CA GLU A 219 20.60 -13.38 -2.64
C GLU A 219 20.38 -14.06 -3.99
N ARG A 220 21.25 -15.01 -4.38
CA ARG A 220 21.05 -15.78 -5.61
C ARG A 220 19.77 -16.60 -5.57
N HIS A 221 19.48 -17.25 -4.44
CA HIS A 221 18.24 -17.98 -4.21
C HIS A 221 17.02 -17.06 -4.38
N ASP A 222 17.00 -15.90 -3.71
CA ASP A 222 15.93 -14.92 -3.81
C ASP A 222 15.76 -14.40 -5.25
N GLY A 223 16.87 -14.18 -5.97
CA GLY A 223 16.87 -13.79 -7.37
C GLY A 223 16.24 -14.84 -8.30
N LEU A 224 16.57 -16.13 -8.10
CA LEU A 224 16.02 -17.23 -8.88
C LEU A 224 14.50 -17.34 -8.70
N ILE A 225 14.01 -17.15 -7.47
CA ILE A 225 12.57 -17.14 -7.20
C ILE A 225 11.90 -16.00 -7.96
N VAL A 226 12.37 -14.76 -7.83
CA VAL A 226 11.72 -13.63 -8.52
C VAL A 226 11.79 -13.79 -10.03
N GLU A 227 12.92 -14.22 -10.58
CA GLU A 227 13.05 -14.48 -12.02
C GLU A 227 12.05 -15.53 -12.50
N ALA A 228 11.86 -16.63 -11.75
CA ALA A 228 10.85 -17.62 -12.06
C ALA A 228 9.43 -17.02 -12.09
N LEU A 229 9.06 -16.26 -11.05
CA LEU A 229 7.75 -15.63 -10.97
C LEU A 229 7.50 -14.68 -12.15
N VAL A 230 8.54 -13.94 -12.59
CA VAL A 230 8.46 -13.08 -13.77
C VAL A 230 8.29 -13.89 -15.06
N LEU A 231 9.04 -14.99 -15.23
CA LEU A 231 8.90 -15.88 -16.40
C LEU A 231 7.49 -16.48 -16.48
N ARG A 232 6.95 -16.93 -15.34
CA ARG A 232 5.59 -17.43 -15.22
C ARG A 232 4.53 -16.40 -15.64
N GLU A 233 4.70 -15.14 -15.24
CA GLU A 233 3.81 -14.05 -15.66
C GLU A 233 3.93 -13.71 -17.15
N LYS A 234 5.11 -13.91 -17.74
CA LYS A 234 5.32 -13.81 -19.19
C LYS A 234 4.78 -15.03 -19.96
N GLY A 235 4.30 -16.06 -19.27
CA GLY A 235 3.80 -17.31 -19.86
C GLY A 235 4.88 -18.36 -20.13
N ASP A 236 6.14 -18.09 -19.82
CA ASP A 236 7.24 -19.07 -19.90
C ASP A 236 7.24 -19.95 -18.65
N ASN A 237 6.29 -20.89 -18.61
CA ASN A 237 6.13 -21.79 -17.47
C ASN A 237 7.31 -22.76 -17.33
N ASP A 238 7.88 -23.23 -18.44
CA ASP A 238 9.01 -24.17 -18.41
C ASP A 238 10.29 -23.49 -17.89
N GLY A 239 10.60 -22.28 -18.38
CA GLY A 239 11.69 -21.48 -17.85
C GLY A 239 11.49 -21.16 -16.37
N SER A 240 10.26 -20.86 -15.95
CA SER A 240 9.93 -20.68 -14.53
C SER A 240 10.19 -21.94 -13.71
N VAL A 241 9.79 -23.13 -14.18
CA VAL A 241 10.02 -24.40 -13.48
C VAL A 241 11.52 -24.65 -13.32
N GLU A 242 12.32 -24.43 -14.36
CA GLU A 242 13.77 -24.60 -14.30
C GLU A 242 14.39 -23.73 -13.18
N ARG A 243 14.00 -22.46 -13.09
CA ARG A 243 14.55 -21.55 -12.06
C ARG A 243 14.11 -21.91 -10.65
N LEU A 244 12.86 -22.33 -10.45
CA LEU A 244 12.38 -22.79 -9.14
C LEU A 244 13.06 -24.08 -8.69
N ARG A 245 13.35 -25.01 -9.61
CA ARG A 245 14.12 -26.24 -9.30
C ARG A 245 15.53 -25.91 -8.87
N ARG A 246 16.21 -25.03 -9.62
CA ARG A 246 17.54 -24.56 -9.26
C ARG A 246 17.56 -23.87 -7.90
N ALA A 247 16.53 -23.08 -7.57
CA ALA A 247 16.39 -22.51 -6.23
C ALA A 247 16.18 -23.60 -5.17
N ALA A 248 15.36 -24.61 -5.45
CA ALA A 248 15.07 -25.73 -4.55
C ALA A 248 16.28 -26.62 -4.25
N GLU A 249 17.23 -26.73 -5.19
CA GLU A 249 18.48 -27.47 -5.04
C GLU A 249 19.52 -26.76 -4.15
N MET A 250 19.31 -25.48 -3.84
CA MET A 250 20.21 -24.72 -2.94
C MET A 250 19.99 -25.15 -1.49
N ALA A 251 20.98 -24.91 -0.62
CA ALA A 251 20.99 -25.38 0.77
C ALA A 251 19.75 -24.98 1.62
N ASP A 252 19.07 -23.88 1.25
CA ASP A 252 17.84 -23.38 1.90
C ASP A 252 16.56 -23.58 1.04
N GLY A 253 16.65 -24.30 -0.08
CA GLY A 253 15.59 -24.44 -1.11
C GLY A 253 14.48 -25.45 -0.79
N GLY A 254 14.56 -26.15 0.34
CA GLY A 254 13.58 -27.14 0.78
C GLY A 254 12.29 -26.57 1.40
N GLY A 255 12.14 -25.24 1.47
CA GLY A 255 11.01 -24.61 2.14
C GLY A 255 9.66 -24.90 1.47
N ILE A 256 8.62 -25.15 2.28
CA ILE A 256 7.25 -25.44 1.82
C ILE A 256 6.73 -24.37 0.85
N GLU A 257 7.02 -23.10 1.12
CA GLU A 257 6.60 -21.98 0.26
C GLU A 257 7.16 -22.11 -1.16
N LEU A 258 8.45 -22.41 -1.30
CA LEU A 258 9.07 -22.58 -2.60
C LEU A 258 8.50 -23.80 -3.34
N GLN A 259 8.26 -24.89 -2.62
CA GLN A 259 7.68 -26.09 -3.20
C GLN A 259 6.22 -25.87 -3.64
N CYS A 260 5.45 -25.05 -2.93
CA CYS A 260 4.11 -24.63 -3.34
C CYS A 260 4.14 -23.73 -4.58
N GLU A 261 5.13 -22.82 -4.70
CA GLU A 261 5.34 -22.02 -5.92
C GLU A 261 5.74 -22.90 -7.12
N LEU A 262 6.61 -23.89 -6.90
CA LEU A 262 7.00 -24.86 -7.93
C LEU A 262 5.80 -25.70 -8.38
N SER A 263 4.99 -26.19 -7.44
CA SER A 263 3.79 -26.97 -7.74
C SER A 263 2.79 -26.17 -8.58
N GLU A 264 2.50 -24.93 -8.19
CA GLU A 264 1.60 -24.06 -8.98
C GLU A 264 2.15 -23.82 -10.40
N THR A 265 3.46 -23.66 -10.53
CA THR A 265 4.10 -23.47 -11.84
C THR A 265 4.04 -24.75 -12.69
N LEU A 266 4.28 -25.91 -12.09
CA LEU A 266 4.14 -27.22 -12.74
C LEU A 266 2.71 -27.45 -13.23
N MET A 267 1.71 -27.07 -12.44
CA MET A 267 0.30 -27.11 -12.85
C MET A 267 0.04 -26.26 -14.09
N ARG A 268 0.54 -25.02 -14.12
CA ARG A 268 0.40 -24.12 -15.27
C ARG A 268 1.13 -24.62 -16.51
N ALA A 269 2.22 -25.36 -16.33
CA ALA A 269 2.94 -26.06 -17.39
C ALA A 269 2.25 -27.37 -17.85
N GLY A 270 1.12 -27.77 -17.26
CA GLY A 270 0.44 -29.04 -17.57
C GLY A 270 1.10 -30.28 -16.97
N ARG A 271 2.12 -30.11 -16.11
CA ARG A 271 2.91 -31.18 -15.50
C ARG A 271 2.26 -31.66 -14.19
N HIS A 272 1.00 -32.08 -14.30
CA HIS A 272 0.13 -32.37 -13.16
C HIS A 272 0.63 -33.53 -12.28
N ALA A 273 1.20 -34.57 -12.89
CA ALA A 273 1.75 -35.72 -12.16
C ALA A 273 2.90 -35.31 -11.22
N GLU A 274 3.83 -34.50 -11.72
CA GLU A 274 4.95 -33.98 -10.94
C GLU A 274 4.48 -33.02 -9.84
N ALA A 275 3.50 -32.17 -10.13
CA ALA A 275 2.90 -31.28 -9.13
C ALA A 275 2.25 -32.08 -7.99
N LYS A 276 1.51 -33.15 -8.32
CA LYS A 276 0.86 -34.02 -7.32
C LYS A 276 1.90 -34.72 -6.45
N GLU A 277 2.89 -35.36 -7.06
CA GLU A 277 3.93 -36.09 -6.34
C GLU A 277 4.69 -35.16 -5.37
N LEU A 278 4.99 -33.94 -5.82
CA LEU A 278 5.67 -32.95 -4.99
C LEU A 278 4.86 -32.59 -3.74
N LEU A 279 3.57 -32.30 -3.90
CA LEU A 279 2.69 -31.91 -2.80
C LEU A 279 2.40 -33.07 -1.84
N GLU A 280 2.23 -34.30 -2.35
CA GLU A 280 2.05 -35.48 -1.51
C GLU A 280 3.29 -35.76 -0.66
N ARG A 281 4.48 -35.57 -1.24
CA ARG A 281 5.76 -35.68 -0.52
C ARG A 281 5.86 -34.68 0.65
N LEU A 282 5.41 -33.43 0.46
CA LEU A 282 5.36 -32.44 1.53
C LEU A 282 4.49 -32.90 2.71
N LEU A 283 3.32 -33.48 2.42
CA LEU A 283 2.43 -34.00 3.45
C LEU A 283 3.04 -35.20 4.20
N THR A 284 3.73 -36.10 3.50
CA THR A 284 4.39 -37.26 4.13
C THR A 284 5.53 -36.85 5.05
N GLN A 285 6.23 -35.76 4.73
CA GLN A 285 7.31 -35.23 5.56
C GLN A 285 6.81 -34.56 6.86
N GLY A 286 5.49 -34.44 7.06
CA GLY A 286 4.88 -33.98 8.31
C GLY A 286 5.11 -32.51 8.63
N GLY A 287 5.49 -31.70 7.62
CA GLY A 287 5.73 -30.27 7.75
C GLY A 287 4.51 -29.44 7.38
N GLY A 288 4.34 -28.30 8.04
CA GLY A 288 3.32 -27.31 7.69
C GLY A 288 2.54 -26.81 8.90
N ASP A 289 2.45 -25.49 9.07
CA ASP A 289 1.41 -24.91 9.93
C ASP A 289 0.03 -24.97 9.25
N GLY A 290 -1.02 -24.51 9.95
CA GLY A 290 -2.38 -24.55 9.42
C GLY A 290 -2.57 -23.83 8.08
N ASP A 291 -1.86 -22.72 7.87
CA ASP A 291 -1.98 -21.91 6.65
C ASP A 291 -1.22 -22.60 5.49
N GLN A 292 -0.07 -23.20 5.78
CA GLN A 292 0.70 -24.01 4.83
C GLN A 292 -0.07 -25.28 4.42
N LEU A 293 -0.68 -25.98 5.37
CA LEU A 293 -1.50 -27.16 5.10
C LEU A 293 -2.75 -26.79 4.27
N GLU A 294 -3.40 -25.67 4.59
CA GLU A 294 -4.51 -25.13 3.77
C GLU A 294 -4.07 -24.99 2.31
N ARG A 295 -2.92 -24.35 2.06
CA ARG A 295 -2.36 -24.11 0.72
C ARG A 295 -2.03 -25.43 0.00
N ILE A 296 -1.34 -26.36 0.65
CA ILE A 296 -0.96 -27.65 0.07
C ILE A 296 -2.21 -28.43 -0.35
N PHE A 297 -3.21 -28.54 0.53
CA PHE A 297 -4.46 -29.24 0.21
C PHE A 297 -5.25 -28.53 -0.90
N PHE A 298 -5.25 -27.19 -0.93
CA PHE A 298 -5.91 -26.45 -2.00
C PHE A 298 -5.28 -26.76 -3.37
N GLN A 299 -3.93 -26.77 -3.44
CA GLN A 299 -3.22 -27.07 -4.68
C GLN A 299 -3.43 -28.55 -5.08
N LEU A 300 -3.40 -29.51 -4.14
CA LEU A 300 -3.73 -30.92 -4.44
C LEU A 300 -5.14 -31.10 -5.00
N GLY A 301 -6.12 -30.37 -4.44
CA GLY A 301 -7.49 -30.37 -4.96
C GLY A 301 -7.55 -29.81 -6.38
N SER A 302 -6.81 -28.74 -6.65
CA SER A 302 -6.73 -28.12 -7.97
C SER A 302 -6.06 -29.04 -9.00
N VAL A 303 -4.98 -29.75 -8.61
CA VAL A 303 -4.33 -30.75 -9.48
C VAL A 303 -5.29 -31.89 -9.80
N SER A 304 -6.00 -32.40 -8.78
CA SER A 304 -6.97 -33.48 -8.96
C SER A 304 -8.10 -33.07 -9.91
N LEU A 305 -8.59 -31.83 -9.79
CA LEU A 305 -9.61 -31.27 -10.67
C LEU A 305 -9.10 -31.18 -12.13
N CYS A 306 -7.88 -30.69 -12.35
CA CYS A 306 -7.28 -30.64 -13.69
C CYS A 306 -7.11 -32.03 -14.32
N CYS A 307 -6.88 -33.06 -13.50
CA CYS A 307 -6.78 -34.46 -13.96
C CYS A 307 -8.14 -35.17 -14.12
N GLY A 308 -9.26 -34.50 -13.82
CA GLY A 308 -10.60 -35.11 -13.85
C GLY A 308 -10.92 -36.01 -12.64
N ASP A 309 -10.06 -36.07 -11.63
CA ASP A 309 -10.30 -36.76 -10.36
C ASP A 309 -11.15 -35.88 -9.44
N ALA A 310 -12.46 -35.87 -9.71
CA ALA A 310 -13.40 -35.01 -9.01
C ALA A 310 -13.59 -35.42 -7.53
N GLU A 311 -13.58 -36.71 -7.23
CA GLU A 311 -13.67 -37.22 -5.85
C GLU A 311 -12.43 -36.83 -5.03
N GLY A 312 -11.23 -36.99 -5.62
CA GLY A 312 -9.98 -36.51 -5.04
C GLY A 312 -10.00 -35.00 -4.81
N ALA A 313 -10.50 -34.23 -5.78
CA ALA A 313 -10.64 -32.78 -5.67
C ALA A 313 -11.51 -32.37 -4.47
N VAL A 314 -12.73 -32.94 -4.34
CA VAL A 314 -13.63 -32.68 -3.21
C VAL A 314 -12.96 -33.03 -1.87
N ARG A 315 -12.27 -34.18 -1.80
CA ARG A 315 -11.55 -34.61 -0.60
C ARG A 315 -10.48 -33.60 -0.18
N TYR A 316 -9.64 -33.16 -1.11
CA TYR A 316 -8.55 -32.23 -0.79
C TYR A 316 -9.06 -30.81 -0.49
N PHE A 317 -10.04 -30.29 -1.25
CA PHE A 317 -10.65 -29.00 -0.92
C PHE A 317 -11.34 -29.01 0.46
N SER A 318 -11.96 -30.12 0.84
CA SER A 318 -12.54 -30.28 2.18
C SER A 318 -11.47 -30.26 3.29
N LYS A 319 -10.31 -30.89 3.05
CA LYS A 319 -9.16 -30.83 3.96
C LYS A 319 -8.54 -29.42 4.05
N SER A 320 -8.41 -28.74 2.90
CA SER A 320 -7.95 -27.35 2.82
C SER A 320 -8.83 -26.44 3.68
N ARG A 321 -10.15 -26.51 3.50
CA ARG A 321 -11.13 -25.76 4.33
C ARG A 321 -11.04 -26.13 5.82
N GLY A 322 -10.71 -27.37 6.15
CA GLY A 322 -10.53 -27.83 7.52
C GLY A 322 -9.28 -27.25 8.21
N ALA A 323 -8.22 -27.01 7.43
CA ALA A 323 -6.98 -26.39 7.90
C ALA A 323 -7.07 -24.86 7.97
N ALA A 324 -7.94 -24.25 7.15
CA ALA A 324 -8.11 -22.81 7.06
C ALA A 324 -8.59 -22.17 8.37
N ARG A 325 -7.98 -21.05 8.78
CA ARG A 325 -8.46 -20.23 9.90
C ARG A 325 -9.82 -19.62 9.62
N ASN A 326 -10.03 -19.17 8.37
CA ASN A 326 -11.31 -18.69 7.89
C ASN A 326 -11.92 -19.73 6.93
N LYS A 327 -12.99 -20.38 7.37
CA LYS A 327 -13.66 -21.43 6.58
C LYS A 327 -14.46 -20.87 5.40
N GLU A 328 -14.75 -19.58 5.40
CA GLU A 328 -15.48 -18.88 4.35
C GLU A 328 -14.49 -18.35 3.30
N ASN A 329 -14.19 -19.17 2.31
CA ASN A 329 -13.32 -18.83 1.18
C ASN A 329 -14.07 -19.00 -0.14
N GLY A 330 -14.38 -17.88 -0.79
CA GLY A 330 -15.17 -17.86 -2.02
C GLY A 330 -14.52 -18.60 -3.18
N GLU A 331 -13.18 -18.58 -3.29
CA GLU A 331 -12.47 -19.33 -4.34
C GLU A 331 -12.56 -20.84 -4.09
N LEU A 332 -12.38 -21.28 -2.85
CA LEU A 332 -12.52 -22.70 -2.47
C LEU A 332 -13.93 -23.22 -2.79
N TYR A 333 -14.97 -22.42 -2.55
CA TYR A 333 -16.34 -22.78 -2.91
C TYR A 333 -16.56 -22.87 -4.42
N LEU A 334 -15.94 -22.00 -5.23
CA LEU A 334 -15.99 -22.15 -6.69
C LEU A 334 -15.35 -23.46 -7.13
N ARG A 335 -14.18 -23.80 -6.57
CA ARG A 335 -13.51 -25.07 -6.92
C ARG A 335 -14.27 -26.32 -6.49
N LEU A 336 -14.95 -26.26 -5.33
CA LEU A 336 -15.87 -27.33 -4.92
C LEU A 336 -17.08 -27.43 -5.86
N SER A 337 -17.61 -26.30 -6.33
CA SER A 337 -18.67 -26.27 -7.33
C SER A 337 -18.23 -26.96 -8.62
N ASP A 338 -17.05 -26.61 -9.14
CA ASP A 338 -16.46 -27.25 -10.34
C ASP A 338 -16.32 -28.77 -10.15
N ALA A 339 -15.80 -29.21 -8.99
CA ALA A 339 -15.63 -30.62 -8.68
C ALA A 339 -16.96 -31.38 -8.63
N TYR A 340 -17.98 -30.85 -7.95
CA TYR A 340 -19.31 -31.46 -7.93
C TYR A 340 -19.98 -31.45 -9.31
N GLY A 341 -19.71 -30.43 -10.12
CA GLY A 341 -20.16 -30.37 -11.51
C GLY A 341 -19.58 -31.52 -12.35
N LEU A 342 -18.28 -31.80 -12.22
CA LEU A 342 -17.64 -32.95 -12.89
C LEU A 342 -18.20 -34.30 -12.44
N MET A 343 -18.69 -34.40 -11.20
CA MET A 343 -19.36 -35.60 -10.68
C MET A 343 -20.84 -35.72 -11.13
N GLY A 344 -21.37 -34.74 -11.87
CA GLY A 344 -22.79 -34.69 -12.24
C GLY A 344 -23.72 -34.33 -11.07
N MET A 345 -23.18 -33.87 -9.94
CA MET A 345 -23.96 -33.48 -8.75
C MET A 345 -24.40 -32.01 -8.86
N THR A 346 -25.30 -31.72 -9.79
CA THR A 346 -25.73 -30.36 -10.17
C THR A 346 -26.23 -29.52 -9.00
N GLU A 347 -27.09 -30.08 -8.14
CA GLU A 347 -27.63 -29.36 -6.96
C GLU A 347 -26.53 -28.90 -6.01
N LYS A 348 -25.55 -29.77 -5.71
CA LYS A 348 -24.41 -29.41 -4.85
C LYS A 348 -23.49 -28.40 -5.52
N ALA A 349 -23.26 -28.55 -6.83
CA ALA A 349 -22.47 -27.60 -7.60
C ALA A 349 -23.09 -26.19 -7.51
N GLU A 350 -24.40 -26.07 -7.72
CA GLU A 350 -25.13 -24.81 -7.59
C GLU A 350 -25.09 -24.23 -6.18
N GLU A 351 -25.27 -25.07 -5.16
CA GLU A 351 -25.18 -24.66 -3.76
C GLU A 351 -23.84 -23.97 -3.45
N TYR A 352 -22.73 -24.61 -3.83
CA TYR A 352 -21.39 -24.06 -3.60
C TYR A 352 -21.12 -22.81 -4.48
N ALA A 353 -21.63 -22.74 -5.70
CA ALA A 353 -21.55 -21.53 -6.52
C ALA A 353 -22.29 -20.34 -5.88
N VAL A 354 -23.46 -20.57 -5.27
CA VAL A 354 -24.21 -19.54 -4.54
C VAL A 354 -23.45 -19.09 -3.29
N ARG A 355 -22.87 -20.03 -2.52
CA ARG A 355 -22.04 -19.69 -1.36
C ARG A 355 -20.84 -18.84 -1.76
N ALA A 356 -20.15 -19.19 -2.85
CA ALA A 356 -19.04 -18.40 -3.36
C ALA A 356 -19.42 -16.94 -3.67
N LYS A 357 -20.59 -16.71 -4.28
CA LYS A 357 -21.10 -15.37 -4.57
C LYS A 357 -21.35 -14.57 -3.28
N LYS A 358 -21.93 -15.20 -2.25
CA LYS A 358 -22.20 -14.56 -0.95
C LYS A 358 -20.92 -14.08 -0.26
N VAL A 359 -19.82 -14.82 -0.38
CA VAL A 359 -18.52 -14.43 0.19
C VAL A 359 -17.85 -13.30 -0.60
N ARG A 360 -18.05 -13.23 -1.93
CA ARG A 360 -17.50 -12.17 -2.79
C ARG A 360 -18.21 -10.82 -2.60
N THR A 361 -19.49 -10.82 -2.22
CA THR A 361 -20.18 -9.61 -1.77
C THR A 361 -19.82 -9.35 -0.30
N PRO A 362 -19.11 -8.26 0.05
CA PRO A 362 -19.05 -7.87 1.44
C PRO A 362 -20.48 -7.69 1.94
N ASN A 363 -20.80 -8.19 3.14
CA ASN A 363 -22.04 -7.86 3.83
C ASN A 363 -22.10 -6.34 3.95
N VAL A 364 -22.78 -5.68 3.01
CA VAL A 364 -23.27 -4.31 3.17
C VAL A 364 -24.53 -4.42 4.01
N SER A 365 -24.36 -4.79 5.28
CA SER A 365 -25.35 -4.50 6.29
C SER A 365 -25.11 -3.06 6.74
N MET A 366 -26.13 -2.23 6.49
CA MET A 366 -26.26 -0.82 6.84
C MET A 366 -25.84 -0.47 8.26
#